data_AF-A0A2D9SFS5-F1
#
_entry.id   AF-A0A2D9SFS5-F1
#
_cell.length_a   1.000
_cell.length_b   1.000
_cell.length_c   1.000
_cell.angle_alpha   90.00
_cell.angle_beta   90.00
_cell.angle_gamma   90.00
#
_symmetry.space_group_name_H-M   'P 1'
#
loop_
_entity.id
_entity.type
_entity.pdbx_description
1 polymer ?
#
loop_
_entity_poly.entity_id
_entity_poly.type
_entity_poly.pdbx_seq_one_letter_code
_entity_poly.pdbx_strand_id
1 'polypeptide(L)'
;MTENNYLNYNFSEKNSFASVSIGVFFVDIQLIYAEFRDRLVNLISNEKFEKVITNISHILIEKGYNKELYLSILLTDNNYIKQINKKFRKKTSPTNIISFPSDDFNYLKFTNNKQQGISLHFGDIIISLEKILSESKEQNKNFKNHFYHILLHGLLHLLGYDHNDEESANNMENLEISILNSIGIDNPY
;
A
#
# COMPACT_ATOMS: atom_id res chain seq x y z
N MET A 1 2.38 -17.04 -18.90
CA MET A 1 1.40 -16.24 -19.65
C MET A 1 1.42 -14.88 -19.01
N THR A 2 1.84 -13.85 -19.74
CA THR A 2 1.84 -12.46 -19.24
C THR A 2 0.38 -12.03 -19.11
N GLU A 3 -0.15 -12.00 -17.89
CA GLU A 3 -1.41 -11.31 -17.61
C GLU A 3 -1.22 -9.84 -18.01
N ASN A 4 -2.13 -9.32 -18.82
CA ASN A 4 -2.05 -7.94 -19.28
C ASN A 4 -2.30 -7.02 -18.08
N ASN A 5 -1.27 -6.30 -17.64
CA ASN A 5 -1.45 -5.21 -16.68
C ASN A 5 -2.10 -4.03 -17.39
N TYR A 6 -3.19 -3.52 -16.84
CA TYR A 6 -3.87 -2.34 -17.37
C TYR A 6 -3.70 -1.18 -16.39
N LEU A 7 -3.09 -0.10 -16.87
CA LEU A 7 -2.95 1.16 -16.16
C LEU A 7 -3.91 2.18 -16.79
N ASN A 8 -4.96 2.54 -16.07
CA ASN A 8 -5.93 3.55 -16.49
C ASN A 8 -5.80 4.80 -15.61
N TYR A 9 -5.74 5.97 -16.24
CA TYR A 9 -5.63 7.24 -15.54
C TYR A 9 -6.83 8.13 -15.86
N ASN A 10 -7.47 8.67 -14.83
CA ASN A 10 -8.52 9.68 -14.97
C ASN A 10 -8.22 10.87 -14.05
N PHE A 11 -7.87 12.00 -14.66
CA PHE A 11 -7.50 13.19 -13.93
C PHE A 11 -8.56 14.29 -14.12
N SER A 12 -9.01 14.88 -13.01
CA SER A 12 -9.80 16.11 -12.99
C SER A 12 -9.03 17.23 -12.26
N GLU A 13 -9.47 18.48 -12.39
CA GLU A 13 -8.84 19.62 -11.71
C GLU A 13 -8.83 19.51 -10.18
N LYS A 14 -9.82 18.83 -9.59
CA LYS A 14 -9.97 18.72 -8.12
C LYS A 14 -9.48 17.39 -7.55
N ASN A 15 -9.64 16.31 -8.31
CA ASN A 15 -9.29 14.96 -7.88
C ASN A 15 -8.53 14.25 -9.00
N SER A 16 -7.43 13.60 -8.63
CA SER A 16 -6.70 12.72 -9.52
C SER A 16 -6.97 11.28 -9.13
N PHE A 17 -7.36 10.45 -10.09
CA PHE A 17 -7.67 9.05 -9.88
C PHE A 17 -6.88 8.19 -10.86
N ALA A 18 -6.40 7.05 -10.38
CA ALA A 18 -5.81 6.03 -11.23
C ALA A 18 -6.30 4.66 -10.76
N SER A 19 -6.57 3.78 -11.72
CA SER A 19 -6.83 2.38 -11.45
C SER A 19 -5.76 1.54 -12.10
N VAL A 20 -5.22 0.60 -11.35
CA VAL A 20 -4.19 -0.34 -11.81
C VAL A 20 -4.70 -1.75 -11.59
N SER A 21 -4.69 -2.57 -12.64
CA SER A 21 -4.98 -4.00 -12.54
C SER A 21 -3.70 -4.78 -12.79
N ILE A 22 -3.33 -5.65 -11.84
CA ILE A 22 -2.16 -6.52 -11.89
C ILE A 22 -2.63 -7.95 -11.57
N GLY A 23 -2.79 -8.75 -12.62
CA GLY A 23 -3.46 -10.06 -12.51
C GLY A 23 -4.86 -9.93 -11.90
N VAL A 24 -5.09 -10.62 -10.78
CA VAL A 24 -6.35 -10.56 -10.01
C VAL A 24 -6.43 -9.38 -9.02
N PHE A 25 -5.41 -8.52 -8.96
CA PHE A 25 -5.30 -7.45 -7.99
C PHE A 25 -5.66 -6.09 -8.62
N PHE A 26 -6.73 -5.48 -8.15
CA PHE A 26 -7.25 -4.19 -8.58
C PHE A 26 -6.93 -3.13 -7.53
N VAL A 27 -6.21 -2.10 -7.94
CA VAL A 27 -5.79 -1.00 -7.06
C VAL A 27 -6.37 0.30 -7.55
N ASP A 28 -7.24 0.89 -6.74
CA ASP A 28 -7.79 2.22 -6.96
C ASP A 28 -7.02 3.24 -6.14
N ILE A 29 -6.50 4.28 -6.80
CA ILE A 29 -5.62 5.27 -6.20
C ILE A 29 -6.26 6.63 -6.38
N GLN A 30 -6.62 7.24 -5.26
CA GLN A 30 -7.08 8.62 -5.22
C GLN A 30 -5.97 9.53 -4.69
N LEU A 31 -5.79 10.66 -5.35
CA LEU A 31 -4.94 11.73 -4.88
C LEU A 31 -5.80 12.97 -4.59
N ILE A 32 -5.73 13.41 -3.35
CA ILE A 32 -6.23 14.72 -2.93
C ILE A 32 -5.08 15.69 -3.24
N TYR A 33 -5.38 16.77 -3.99
CA TYR A 33 -4.48 17.84 -4.45
C TYR A 33 -3.71 17.59 -5.75
N ALA A 34 -3.89 18.52 -6.69
CA ALA A 34 -3.33 18.46 -8.04
C ALA A 34 -1.79 18.61 -8.08
N GLU A 35 -1.16 19.25 -7.08
CA GLU A 35 0.29 19.50 -7.07
C GLU A 35 1.13 18.22 -7.01
N PHE A 36 0.56 17.13 -6.50
CA PHE A 36 1.22 15.82 -6.45
C PHE A 36 0.94 14.95 -7.67
N ARG A 37 0.19 15.43 -8.67
CA ARG A 37 -0.28 14.61 -9.81
C ARG A 37 0.87 14.00 -10.60
N ASP A 38 1.89 14.79 -10.95
CA ASP A 38 3.04 14.28 -11.70
C ASP A 38 3.85 13.26 -10.87
N ARG A 39 3.92 13.47 -9.55
CA ARG A 39 4.54 12.52 -8.63
C ARG A 39 3.74 11.22 -8.55
N LEU A 40 2.42 11.29 -8.45
CA LEU A 40 1.54 10.12 -8.48
C LEU A 40 1.81 9.31 -9.74
N VAL A 41 1.70 9.93 -10.93
CA VAL A 41 1.98 9.25 -12.21
C VAL A 41 3.35 8.59 -12.18
N ASN A 42 4.37 9.33 -11.76
CA ASN A 42 5.73 8.82 -11.72
C ASN A 42 5.92 7.62 -10.76
N LEU A 43 5.20 7.61 -9.64
CA LEU A 43 5.24 6.52 -8.67
C LEU A 43 4.50 5.28 -9.18
N ILE A 44 3.33 5.44 -9.80
CA ILE A 44 2.47 4.30 -10.17
C ILE A 44 2.81 3.72 -11.55
N SER A 45 3.37 4.51 -12.46
CA SER A 45 3.89 4.02 -13.75
C SER A 45 5.26 3.33 -13.63
N ASN A 46 5.87 3.32 -12.45
CA ASN A 46 7.17 2.70 -12.25
C ASN A 46 7.03 1.19 -12.03
N GLU A 47 7.93 0.39 -12.61
CA GLU A 47 7.93 -1.07 -12.46
C GLU A 47 7.99 -1.55 -11.00
N LYS A 48 8.57 -0.76 -10.09
CA LYS A 48 8.64 -1.12 -8.66
C LYS A 48 7.25 -1.14 -8.02
N PHE A 49 6.33 -0.27 -8.44
CA PHE A 49 4.95 -0.29 -7.96
C PHE A 49 4.28 -1.62 -8.31
N GLU A 50 4.38 -2.02 -9.59
CA GLU A 50 3.85 -3.29 -10.05
C GLU A 50 4.46 -4.45 -9.27
N LYS A 51 5.78 -4.49 -9.11
CA LYS A 51 6.46 -5.56 -8.38
C LYS A 51 6.06 -5.63 -6.90
N VAL A 52 5.81 -4.50 -6.22
CA VAL A 52 5.28 -4.52 -4.84
C VAL A 52 3.92 -5.21 -4.81
N ILE A 53 2.99 -4.80 -5.68
CA ILE A 53 1.64 -5.39 -5.72
C ILE A 53 1.68 -6.87 -6.12
N THR A 54 2.52 -7.24 -7.10
CA THR A 54 2.70 -8.65 -7.51
C THR A 54 3.22 -9.52 -6.37
N ASN A 55 4.18 -9.05 -5.58
CA ASN A 55 4.67 -9.81 -4.41
C ASN A 55 3.57 -10.03 -3.37
N ILE A 56 2.77 -9.00 -3.07
CA ILE A 56 1.64 -9.12 -2.14
C ILE A 56 0.56 -10.05 -2.69
N SER A 57 0.27 -9.97 -3.99
CA SER A 57 -0.65 -10.86 -4.69
C SER A 57 -0.21 -12.33 -4.57
N HIS A 58 1.08 -12.63 -4.79
CA HIS A 58 1.61 -13.99 -4.62
C HIS A 58 1.43 -14.50 -3.19
N ILE A 59 1.74 -13.68 -2.17
CA ILE A 59 1.54 -14.07 -0.75
C ILE A 59 0.06 -14.38 -0.47
N LEU A 60 -0.88 -13.63 -1.05
CA LEU A 60 -2.31 -13.87 -0.88
C LEU A 60 -2.77 -15.16 -1.56
N ILE A 61 -2.31 -15.42 -2.78
CA ILE A 61 -2.57 -16.66 -3.52
C ILE A 61 -2.05 -17.87 -2.73
N GLU A 62 -0.80 -17.81 -2.23
CA GLU A 62 -0.21 -18.87 -1.39
C GLU A 62 -1.01 -19.10 -0.10
N LYS A 63 -1.60 -18.03 0.47
CA LYS A 63 -2.49 -18.11 1.64
C LYS A 63 -3.91 -18.60 1.31
N GLY A 64 -4.21 -18.87 0.04
CA GLY A 64 -5.46 -19.44 -0.47
C GLY A 64 -6.51 -18.42 -0.94
N TYR A 65 -6.14 -17.15 -1.11
CA TYR A 65 -7.03 -16.10 -1.63
C TYR A 65 -7.01 -16.06 -3.16
N ASN A 66 -7.62 -17.05 -3.80
CA ASN A 66 -7.68 -17.16 -5.26
C ASN A 66 -8.94 -16.49 -5.81
N LYS A 67 -8.98 -15.16 -5.79
CA LYS A 67 -10.12 -14.34 -6.24
C LYS A 67 -9.66 -12.92 -6.60
N GLU A 68 -10.57 -12.12 -7.14
CA GLU A 68 -10.29 -10.70 -7.38
C GLU A 68 -10.09 -9.96 -6.05
N LEU A 69 -9.03 -9.18 -5.95
CA LEU A 69 -8.64 -8.44 -4.74
C LEU A 69 -8.70 -6.95 -5.03
N TYR A 70 -9.40 -6.20 -4.20
CA TYR A 70 -9.56 -4.75 -4.36
C TYR A 70 -8.84 -4.01 -3.22
N LEU A 71 -7.95 -3.08 -3.58
CA LEU A 71 -7.22 -2.23 -2.66
C LEU A 71 -7.51 -0.77 -2.99
N SER A 72 -7.83 0.03 -1.97
CA SER A 72 -7.93 1.48 -2.11
C SER A 72 -6.71 2.16 -1.51
N ILE A 73 -6.09 3.08 -2.25
CA ILE A 73 -4.99 3.91 -1.78
C ILE A 73 -5.38 5.38 -1.87
N LEU A 74 -5.30 6.09 -0.76
CA LEU A 74 -5.44 7.53 -0.69
C LEU A 74 -4.08 8.18 -0.48
N LEU A 75 -3.60 8.91 -1.49
CA LEU A 75 -2.45 9.80 -1.35
C LEU A 75 -2.92 11.19 -0.93
N THR A 76 -2.30 11.74 0.11
CA THR A 76 -2.77 12.97 0.75
C THR A 76 -1.63 13.78 1.40
N ASP A 77 -1.99 14.85 2.11
CA ASP A 77 -1.08 15.76 2.81
C ASP A 77 -0.95 15.41 4.31
N ASN A 78 -0.16 16.16 5.06
CA ASN A 78 -0.05 15.98 6.52
C ASN A 78 -1.35 16.37 7.26
N ASN A 79 -2.09 17.35 6.75
CA ASN A 79 -3.26 17.89 7.43
C ASN A 79 -4.41 16.87 7.48
N TYR A 80 -4.71 16.24 6.34
CA TYR A 80 -5.73 15.23 6.21
C TYR A 80 -5.36 13.97 6.99
N ILE A 81 -4.14 13.44 6.82
CA ILE A 81 -3.75 12.22 7.55
C ILE A 81 -3.72 12.44 9.06
N LYS A 82 -3.39 13.66 9.55
CA LYS A 82 -3.47 14.02 10.97
C LYS A 82 -4.91 13.95 11.50
N GLN A 83 -5.90 14.39 10.71
CA GLN A 83 -7.31 14.27 11.08
C GLN A 83 -7.74 12.79 11.17
N ILE A 84 -7.32 11.96 10.22
CA ILE A 84 -7.54 10.52 10.26
C ILE A 84 -6.85 9.89 11.47
N ASN A 85 -5.58 10.20 11.72
CA ASN A 85 -4.80 9.67 12.84
C ASN A 85 -5.45 10.02 14.18
N LYS A 86 -5.98 11.24 14.31
CA LYS A 86 -6.73 11.67 15.49
C LYS A 86 -8.04 10.89 15.64
N LYS A 87 -8.79 10.73 14.54
CA LYS A 87 -10.10 10.05 14.55
C LYS A 87 -9.98 8.56 14.91
N PHE A 88 -9.04 7.85 14.31
CA PHE A 88 -8.96 6.39 14.42
C PHE A 88 -7.91 5.88 15.42
N ARG A 89 -6.81 6.61 15.63
CA ARG A 89 -5.71 6.20 16.52
C ARG A 89 -5.53 7.12 17.74
N LYS A 90 -6.37 8.15 17.91
CA LYS A 90 -6.29 9.17 18.97
C LYS A 90 -4.94 9.92 19.02
N LYS A 91 -4.18 9.92 17.93
CA LYS A 91 -2.88 10.60 17.80
C LYS A 91 -3.06 11.94 17.08
N THR A 92 -2.55 13.03 17.67
CA THR A 92 -2.73 14.39 17.15
C THR A 92 -1.63 14.85 16.21
N SER A 93 -0.64 14.01 15.90
CA SER A 93 0.43 14.30 14.93
C SER A 93 0.14 13.66 13.56
N PRO A 94 0.65 14.22 12.45
CA PRO A 94 0.67 13.50 11.18
C PRO A 94 1.54 12.24 11.29
N THR A 95 1.25 11.27 10.43
CA THR A 95 2.02 10.04 10.24
C THR A 95 2.26 9.83 8.75
N ASN A 96 3.18 8.96 8.36
CA ASN A 96 3.42 8.66 6.95
C ASN A 96 2.36 7.74 6.34
N ILE A 97 1.86 6.76 7.12
CA ILE A 97 0.86 5.79 6.66
C ILE A 97 -0.16 5.40 7.74
N ILE A 98 -1.38 5.09 7.30
CA ILE A 98 -2.44 4.41 8.06
C ILE A 98 -3.06 3.34 7.17
N SER A 99 -3.10 2.10 7.66
CA SER A 99 -3.76 0.97 6.98
C SER A 99 -5.03 0.57 7.71
N PHE A 100 -6.09 0.28 6.96
CA PHE A 100 -7.38 -0.20 7.43
C PHE A 100 -7.67 -1.55 6.75
N PRO A 101 -7.42 -2.68 7.43
CA PRO A 101 -7.83 -3.99 6.94
C PRO A 101 -9.34 -4.04 6.79
N SER A 102 -9.82 -4.60 5.68
CA SER A 102 -11.26 -4.78 5.44
C SER A 102 -11.85 -5.79 6.43
N ASP A 103 -13.07 -5.54 6.90
CA ASP A 103 -13.81 -6.48 7.77
C ASP A 103 -14.04 -7.82 7.06
N ASP A 104 -14.32 -7.80 5.75
CA ASP A 104 -14.47 -9.01 4.94
C ASP A 104 -13.16 -9.80 4.89
N PHE A 105 -12.02 -9.11 4.71
CA PHE A 105 -10.71 -9.76 4.68
C PHE A 105 -10.38 -10.37 6.05
N ASN A 106 -10.65 -9.63 7.14
CA ASN A 106 -10.48 -10.13 8.50
C ASN A 106 -11.36 -11.36 8.75
N TYR A 107 -12.64 -11.32 8.37
CA TYR A 107 -13.55 -12.45 8.51
C TYR A 107 -13.04 -13.69 7.75
N LEU A 108 -12.59 -13.53 6.52
CA LEU A 108 -12.04 -14.64 5.73
C LEU A 108 -10.69 -15.14 6.26
N LYS A 109 -9.88 -14.29 6.88
CA LYS A 109 -8.61 -14.68 7.52
C LYS A 109 -8.83 -15.68 8.66
N PHE A 110 -9.93 -15.55 9.40
CA PHE A 110 -10.26 -16.40 10.55
C PHE A 110 -11.25 -17.53 10.22
N THR A 111 -11.60 -17.75 8.95
CA THR A 111 -12.48 -18.83 8.52
C THR A 111 -11.82 -19.70 7.43
N ASN A 112 -12.32 -20.92 7.25
CA ASN A 112 -11.89 -21.79 6.15
C ASN A 112 -12.52 -21.40 4.79
N ASN A 113 -13.20 -20.25 4.71
CA ASN A 113 -14.01 -19.82 3.55
C ASN A 113 -13.26 -18.87 2.62
N LYS A 114 -11.93 -18.93 2.57
CA LYS A 114 -11.09 -18.00 1.78
C LYS A 114 -11.46 -17.95 0.28
N GLN A 115 -12.15 -18.95 -0.25
CA GLN A 115 -12.65 -19.00 -1.63
C GLN A 115 -14.09 -18.50 -1.83
N GLN A 116 -14.79 -18.08 -0.77
CA GLN A 116 -16.18 -17.63 -0.87
C GLN A 116 -16.30 -16.27 -1.59
N GLY A 117 -17.15 -16.18 -2.62
CA GLY A 117 -17.34 -14.96 -3.41
C GLY A 117 -16.33 -14.80 -4.54
N ILE A 118 -16.63 -13.88 -5.47
CA ILE A 118 -15.83 -13.65 -6.69
C ILE A 118 -14.74 -12.60 -6.46
N SER A 119 -14.99 -11.66 -5.54
CA SER A 119 -14.07 -10.59 -5.19
C SER A 119 -13.98 -10.39 -3.69
N LEU A 120 -12.93 -9.69 -3.24
CA LEU A 120 -12.68 -9.36 -1.86
C LEU A 120 -12.04 -7.97 -1.77
N HIS A 121 -12.65 -7.09 -0.98
CA HIS A 121 -12.00 -5.85 -0.57
C HIS A 121 -10.89 -6.20 0.42
N PHE A 122 -9.64 -5.94 0.05
CA PHE A 122 -8.45 -6.22 0.84
C PHE A 122 -8.26 -5.18 1.96
N GLY A 123 -8.52 -3.90 1.66
CA GLY A 123 -8.50 -2.82 2.63
C GLY A 123 -8.16 -1.47 2.02
N ASP A 124 -7.98 -0.49 2.90
CA ASP A 124 -7.65 0.88 2.55
C ASP A 124 -6.27 1.28 3.12
N ILE A 125 -5.49 2.01 2.33
CA ILE A 125 -4.22 2.59 2.75
C ILE A 125 -4.27 4.10 2.54
N ILE A 126 -3.85 4.88 3.54
CA ILE A 126 -3.74 6.34 3.44
C ILE A 126 -2.28 6.73 3.66
N ILE A 127 -1.67 7.41 2.68
CA ILE A 127 -0.26 7.82 2.71
C ILE A 127 -0.13 9.33 2.59
N SER A 128 0.64 9.95 3.48
CA SER A 128 1.00 11.36 3.39
C SER A 128 2.27 11.56 2.57
N LEU A 129 2.15 12.10 1.36
CA LEU A 129 3.30 12.34 0.48
C LEU A 129 4.25 13.40 1.04
N GLU A 130 3.71 14.41 1.74
CA GLU A 130 4.53 15.41 2.43
C GLU A 130 5.37 14.78 3.54
N LYS A 131 4.79 13.86 4.34
CA LYS A 131 5.52 13.20 5.42
C LYS A 131 6.64 12.32 4.87
N ILE A 132 6.34 11.51 3.84
CA ILE A 132 7.34 10.70 3.13
C ILE A 132 8.46 11.58 2.59
N LEU A 133 8.14 12.73 1.99
CA LEU A 133 9.13 13.66 1.47
C LEU A 133 10.01 14.26 2.57
N SER A 134 9.44 14.62 3.72
CA SER A 134 10.19 15.11 4.89
C SER A 134 11.15 14.04 5.41
N GLU A 135 10.63 12.84 5.66
CA GLU A 135 11.42 11.71 6.18
C GLU A 135 12.55 11.32 5.22
N SER A 136 12.28 11.33 3.91
CA SER A 136 13.28 11.04 2.90
C SER A 136 14.45 12.03 2.95
N LYS A 137 14.16 13.32 3.19
CA LYS A 137 15.21 14.35 3.33
C LYS A 137 15.96 14.20 4.65
N GLU A 138 15.25 14.02 5.75
CA GLU A 138 15.83 13.88 7.10
C GLU A 138 16.74 12.66 7.21
N GLN A 139 16.37 11.55 6.56
CA GLN A 139 17.10 10.27 6.60
C GLN A 139 18.02 10.08 5.39
N ASN A 140 18.14 11.08 4.50
CA ASN A 140 18.92 10.99 3.25
C ASN A 140 18.54 9.76 2.38
N LYS A 141 17.25 9.43 2.33
CA LYS A 141 16.69 8.32 1.53
C LYS A 141 16.16 8.83 0.19
N ASN A 142 16.22 7.98 -0.84
CA ASN A 142 15.53 8.25 -2.09
C ASN A 142 14.01 8.25 -1.87
N PHE A 143 13.34 9.34 -2.25
CA PHE A 143 11.90 9.51 -2.06
C PHE A 143 11.06 8.34 -2.60
N LYS A 144 11.35 7.84 -3.80
CA LYS A 144 10.57 6.75 -4.40
C LYS A 144 10.78 5.44 -3.64
N ASN A 145 12.03 5.15 -3.29
CA ASN A 145 12.34 3.94 -2.52
C ASN A 145 11.66 3.98 -1.15
N HIS A 146 11.70 5.13 -0.47
CA HIS A 146 11.01 5.33 0.81
C HIS A 146 9.48 5.18 0.65
N PHE A 147 8.90 5.72 -0.42
CA PHE A 147 7.48 5.50 -0.73
C PHE A 147 7.13 4.02 -0.89
N TYR A 148 7.91 3.25 -1.66
CA TYR A 148 7.63 1.81 -1.85
C TYR A 148 7.84 1.00 -0.58
N HIS A 149 8.82 1.36 0.25
CA HIS A 149 8.97 0.77 1.59
C HIS A 149 7.71 1.00 2.42
N ILE A 150 7.24 2.25 2.50
CA ILE A 150 6.05 2.57 3.30
C ILE A 150 4.78 1.96 2.72
N LEU A 151 4.63 1.91 1.40
CA LEU A 151 3.52 1.19 0.75
C LEU A 151 3.54 -0.31 1.10
N LEU A 152 4.69 -0.96 0.97
CA LEU A 152 4.85 -2.37 1.32
C LEU A 152 4.53 -2.63 2.79
N HIS A 153 5.07 -1.80 3.69
CA HIS A 153 4.77 -1.83 5.12
C HIS A 153 3.25 -1.77 5.39
N GLY A 154 2.57 -0.84 4.72
CA GLY A 154 1.11 -0.71 4.81
C GLY A 154 0.36 -1.95 4.34
N LEU A 155 0.79 -2.57 3.25
CA LEU A 155 0.20 -3.80 2.69
C LEU A 155 0.43 -5.01 3.59
N LEU A 156 1.61 -5.14 4.20
CA LEU A 156 1.89 -6.19 5.17
C LEU A 156 1.03 -6.06 6.42
N HIS A 157 0.74 -4.84 6.88
CA HIS A 157 -0.26 -4.62 7.92
C HIS A 157 -1.67 -5.04 7.51
N LEU A 158 -2.07 -4.88 6.25
CA LEU A 158 -3.36 -5.41 5.76
C LEU A 158 -3.39 -6.95 5.79
N LEU A 159 -2.26 -7.62 5.50
CA LEU A 159 -2.11 -9.07 5.70
C LEU A 159 -2.12 -9.48 7.19
N GLY A 160 -2.01 -8.50 8.08
CA GLY A 160 -1.95 -8.64 9.53
C GLY A 160 -0.62 -9.17 10.04
N TYR A 161 0.48 -8.79 9.38
CA TYR A 161 1.77 -8.69 10.05
C TYR A 161 1.74 -7.45 10.96
N ASP A 162 2.40 -7.52 12.10
CA ASP A 162 2.60 -6.40 12.99
C ASP A 162 4.03 -6.40 13.54
N HIS A 163 4.34 -5.38 14.32
CA HIS A 163 5.65 -5.17 14.93
C HIS A 163 5.47 -4.75 16.41
N ASN A 164 4.50 -5.34 17.10
CA ASN A 164 4.17 -4.97 18.48
C ASN A 164 5.16 -5.55 19.50
N ASP A 165 5.85 -6.62 19.13
CA ASP A 165 6.93 -7.25 19.89
C ASP A 165 8.13 -7.55 18.98
N GLU A 166 9.25 -7.94 19.57
CA GLU A 166 10.52 -8.14 18.85
C GLU A 166 10.45 -9.28 17.83
N GLU A 167 9.70 -10.35 18.11
CA GLU A 167 9.59 -11.50 17.21
C GLU A 167 8.75 -11.15 15.97
N SER A 168 7.58 -10.55 16.19
CA SER A 168 6.70 -10.05 15.13
C SER A 168 7.40 -8.99 14.28
N ALA A 169 8.11 -8.04 14.90
CA ALA A 169 8.90 -7.04 14.22
C ALA A 169 9.96 -7.67 13.32
N ASN A 170 10.80 -8.56 13.86
CA ASN A 170 11.84 -9.24 13.09
C ASN A 170 11.25 -10.02 11.89
N ASN A 171 10.11 -10.70 12.07
CA ASN A 171 9.46 -11.43 10.99
C ASN A 171 8.97 -10.49 9.87
N MET A 172 8.35 -9.36 10.25
CA MET A 172 7.85 -8.37 9.31
C MET A 172 9.00 -7.65 8.59
N GLU A 173 10.03 -7.20 9.31
CA GLU A 173 11.20 -6.51 8.76
C GLU A 173 11.98 -7.40 7.78
N ASN A 174 12.18 -8.68 8.11
CA ASN A 174 12.85 -9.62 7.20
C ASN A 174 12.06 -9.80 5.88
N LEU A 175 10.73 -9.85 5.96
CA LEU A 175 9.88 -9.92 4.76
C LEU A 175 9.94 -8.62 3.94
N GLU A 176 9.92 -7.46 4.61
CA GLU A 176 10.12 -6.17 3.95
C GLU A 176 11.46 -6.12 3.21
N ILE A 177 12.55 -6.47 3.89
CA ILE A 177 13.91 -6.50 3.32
C ILE A 177 13.96 -7.44 2.11
N SER A 178 13.39 -8.64 2.23
CA SER A 178 13.37 -9.63 1.14
C SER A 178 12.67 -9.09 -0.12
N ILE A 179 11.47 -8.54 0.05
CA ILE A 179 10.68 -8.00 -1.06
C ILE A 179 11.35 -6.74 -1.64
N LEU A 180 11.83 -5.82 -0.81
CA LEU A 180 12.51 -4.60 -1.26
C LEU A 180 13.78 -4.93 -2.07
N ASN A 181 14.60 -5.86 -1.59
CA ASN A 181 15.78 -6.32 -2.31
C ASN A 181 15.41 -6.91 -3.68
N SER A 182 14.33 -7.70 -3.76
CA SER A 182 13.86 -8.29 -5.02
C SER A 182 13.45 -7.26 -6.08
N ILE A 183 13.12 -6.04 -5.64
CA ILE A 183 12.72 -4.92 -6.51
C ILE A 183 13.80 -3.84 -6.65
N GLY A 184 15.03 -4.13 -6.21
CA GLY A 184 16.17 -3.22 -6.31
C GLY A 184 16.05 -1.99 -5.40
N ILE A 185 15.58 -2.21 -4.17
CA ILE A 185 15.62 -1.23 -3.08
C ILE A 185 16.44 -1.83 -1.94
N ASP A 186 17.45 -1.10 -1.48
CA ASP A 186 18.32 -1.52 -0.38
C ASP A 186 17.54 -1.64 0.95
N ASN A 187 18.14 -2.33 1.91
CA ASN A 187 17.60 -2.46 3.26
C ASN A 187 17.26 -1.07 3.86
N PRO A 188 16.01 -0.83 4.28
CA PRO A 188 15.59 0.47 4.79
C PRO A 188 15.92 0.73 6.27
N TYR A 189 16.44 -0.29 6.97
CA TYR A 189 16.80 -0.30 8.40
C TYR A 189 18.30 -0.04 8.65
#